data_AF-A0A956AXG8-F1
#
_entry.id   AF-A0A956AXG8-F1
#
_cell.length_a   1.000
_cell.length_b   1.000
_cell.length_c   1.000
_cell.angle_alpha   90.00
_cell.angle_beta   90.00
_cell.angle_gamma   90.00
#
_symmetry.space_group_name_H-M   'P 1'
#
loop_
_entity.id
_entity.type
_entity.pdbx_description
1 polymer ?
#
loop_
_entity_poly.entity_id
_entity_poly.type
_entity_poly.pdbx_seq_one_letter_code
_entity_poly.pdbx_strand_id
1 'polypeptide(L)'
;PAPAALLAGYVSYLLERRVHARVHPQWPRAIGFRGEHYTMQQHAAAAPAAERADAIADLVLASSCTPPFTPIYRFGSRLSLDGGLVDNVPIFAVPEHCERTLVLLTRRYPPEKLHSGSQHAGEHVVAQPSEPIPVVKWDYTSPDKLRATEALGRAAGQQHRATIERFLQA
;
A
#
# COMPACT_ATOMS: atom_id res chain seq x y z
N PRO A 1 -5.77 -7.97 -25.41
CA PRO A 1 -4.35 -8.38 -25.21
C PRO A 1 -3.90 -7.92 -23.81
N ALA A 2 -3.03 -8.69 -23.14
CA ALA A 2 -2.65 -8.44 -21.75
C ALA A 2 -2.15 -7.01 -21.45
N PRO A 3 -1.28 -6.38 -22.29
CA PRO A 3 -0.83 -5.01 -22.05
C PRO A 3 -1.97 -3.97 -22.06
N ALA A 4 -2.98 -4.16 -22.91
CA ALA A 4 -4.13 -3.27 -22.99
C ALA A 4 -5.02 -3.36 -21.73
N ALA A 5 -5.15 -4.55 -21.14
CA ALA A 5 -5.88 -4.74 -19.89
C ALA A 5 -5.16 -4.03 -18.73
N LEU A 6 -3.83 -4.19 -18.61
CA LEU A 6 -3.02 -3.52 -17.60
C LEU A 6 -3.14 -1.99 -17.70
N LEU A 7 -3.07 -1.45 -18.93
CA LEU A 7 -3.25 -0.02 -19.19
C LEU A 7 -4.64 0.47 -18.77
N ALA A 8 -5.71 -0.28 -19.09
CA ALA A 8 -7.08 0.06 -18.71
C ALA A 8 -7.26 0.06 -17.17
N GLY A 9 -6.65 -0.91 -16.48
CA GLY A 9 -6.57 -0.94 -15.01
C GLY A 9 -5.93 0.33 -14.46
N TYR A 10 -4.73 0.65 -14.92
CA TYR A 10 -3.99 1.82 -14.45
C TYR A 10 -4.73 3.14 -14.72
N VAL A 11 -5.29 3.32 -15.92
CA VAL A 11 -6.06 4.51 -16.30
C VAL A 11 -7.32 4.65 -15.43
N SER A 12 -8.05 3.57 -15.20
CA SER A 12 -9.25 3.62 -14.33
C SER A 12 -8.90 4.03 -12.90
N TYR A 13 -7.79 3.53 -12.35
CA TYR A 13 -7.28 3.97 -11.04
C TYR A 13 -6.87 5.44 -11.02
N LEU A 14 -6.15 5.93 -12.04
CA LEU A 14 -5.75 7.34 -12.10
C LEU A 14 -6.95 8.28 -12.17
N LEU A 15 -7.98 7.90 -12.94
CA LEU A 15 -9.23 8.64 -13.03
C LEU A 15 -9.97 8.64 -11.68
N GLU A 16 -10.15 7.48 -11.04
CA GLU A 16 -10.82 7.40 -9.74
C GLU A 16 -10.08 8.22 -8.68
N ARG A 17 -8.74 8.15 -8.66
CA ARG A 17 -7.92 8.93 -7.74
C ARG A 17 -8.09 10.44 -7.95
N ARG A 18 -8.16 10.88 -9.21
CA ARG A 18 -8.34 12.30 -9.55
C ARG A 18 -9.75 12.80 -9.18
N VAL A 19 -10.76 11.96 -9.29
CA VAL A 19 -12.17 12.33 -9.06
C VAL A 19 -12.55 12.22 -7.58
N HIS A 20 -12.12 11.17 -6.87
CA HIS A 20 -12.64 10.87 -5.53
C HIS A 20 -11.60 10.89 -4.41
N ALA A 21 -10.30 10.88 -4.73
CA ALA A 21 -9.20 10.79 -3.75
C ALA A 21 -9.49 9.76 -2.64
N ARG A 22 -9.99 8.58 -3.02
CA ARG A 22 -10.37 7.49 -2.12
C ARG A 22 -9.14 6.74 -1.61
N VAL A 23 -9.23 6.26 -0.38
CA VAL A 23 -8.23 5.33 0.20
C VAL A 23 -8.34 3.95 -0.46
N HIS A 24 -9.58 3.49 -0.69
CA HIS A 24 -9.91 2.20 -1.30
C HIS A 24 -10.51 2.39 -2.70
N PRO A 25 -9.75 2.14 -3.78
CA PRO A 25 -10.26 2.20 -5.15
C PRO A 25 -11.30 1.11 -5.42
N GLN A 26 -12.34 1.43 -6.19
CA GLN A 26 -13.41 0.50 -6.56
C GLN A 26 -13.43 0.19 -8.05
N TRP A 27 -12.97 1.12 -8.90
CA TRP A 27 -13.10 0.98 -10.36
C TRP A 27 -12.24 -0.14 -10.94
N PRO A 28 -10.99 -0.36 -10.50
CA PRO A 28 -10.20 -1.49 -10.97
C PRO A 28 -10.84 -2.84 -10.63
N ARG A 29 -11.46 -2.96 -9.44
CA ARG A 29 -12.22 -4.17 -9.06
C ARG A 29 -13.43 -4.39 -9.97
N ALA A 30 -14.16 -3.32 -10.29
CA ALA A 30 -15.34 -3.37 -11.14
C ALA A 30 -15.04 -3.87 -12.57
N ILE A 31 -13.83 -3.61 -13.09
CA ILE A 31 -13.40 -4.08 -14.42
C ILE A 31 -12.62 -5.41 -14.38
N GLY A 32 -12.65 -6.12 -13.24
CA GLY A 32 -12.18 -7.50 -13.11
C GLY A 32 -10.80 -7.69 -12.49
N PHE A 33 -10.13 -6.64 -12.02
CA PHE A 33 -8.90 -6.80 -11.23
C PHE A 33 -9.21 -7.38 -9.86
N ARG A 34 -8.37 -8.33 -9.42
CA ARG A 34 -8.49 -8.98 -8.11
C ARG A 34 -7.21 -8.76 -7.32
N GLY A 35 -7.36 -8.44 -6.05
CA GLY A 35 -6.24 -8.41 -5.11
C GLY A 35 -5.90 -9.83 -4.66
N GLU A 36 -4.61 -10.15 -4.62
CA GLU A 36 -4.10 -11.35 -3.96
C GLU A 36 -3.22 -10.90 -2.78
N HIS A 37 -3.37 -11.56 -1.65
CA HIS A 37 -2.67 -11.23 -0.40
C HIS A 37 -1.82 -12.41 0.02
N TYR A 38 -0.58 -12.13 0.40
CA TYR A 38 0.40 -13.13 0.80
C TYR A 38 1.02 -12.71 2.13
N THR A 39 1.13 -13.65 3.06
CA THR A 39 1.95 -13.47 4.25
C THR A 39 3.42 -13.66 3.86
N MET A 40 4.21 -12.58 3.93
CA MET A 40 5.62 -12.60 3.50
C MET A 40 6.43 -13.70 4.18
N GLN A 41 6.23 -13.90 5.49
CA GLN A 41 6.92 -14.93 6.28
C GLN A 41 6.58 -16.34 5.81
N GLN A 42 5.30 -16.62 5.53
CA GLN A 42 4.87 -17.93 5.04
C GLN A 42 5.37 -18.18 3.62
N HIS A 43 5.33 -17.16 2.77
CA HIS A 43 5.85 -17.23 1.41
C HIS A 43 7.35 -17.53 1.39
N ALA A 44 8.14 -16.80 2.19
CA ALA A 44 9.58 -17.01 2.31
C ALA A 44 9.90 -18.38 2.95
N ALA A 45 9.12 -18.83 3.94
CA ALA A 45 9.35 -20.12 4.59
C ALA A 45 9.10 -21.33 3.67
N ALA A 46 8.22 -21.17 2.68
CA ALA A 46 7.94 -22.21 1.68
C ALA A 46 9.06 -22.39 0.65
N ALA A 47 9.95 -21.40 0.49
CA ALA A 47 11.09 -21.49 -0.40
C ALA A 47 12.28 -22.22 0.26
N PRO A 48 13.15 -22.86 -0.55
CA PRO A 48 14.44 -23.35 -0.08
C PRO A 48 15.21 -22.27 0.68
N ALA A 49 15.98 -22.65 1.71
CA ALA A 49 16.67 -21.69 2.58
C ALA A 49 17.57 -20.70 1.80
N ALA A 50 18.22 -21.18 0.73
CA ALA A 50 19.08 -20.37 -0.14
C ALA A 50 18.32 -19.34 -0.99
N GLU A 51 17.02 -19.52 -1.21
CA GLU A 51 16.19 -18.72 -2.13
C GLU A 51 15.19 -17.82 -1.39
N ARG A 52 15.20 -17.81 -0.05
CA ARG A 52 14.22 -17.03 0.73
C ARG A 52 14.28 -15.54 0.46
N ALA A 53 15.48 -15.00 0.25
CA ALA A 53 15.66 -13.59 -0.08
C ALA A 53 15.01 -13.26 -1.44
N ASP A 54 15.19 -14.14 -2.42
CA ASP A 54 14.62 -13.99 -3.76
C ASP A 54 13.10 -14.11 -3.71
N ALA A 55 12.54 -15.05 -2.95
CA ALA A 55 11.09 -15.17 -2.75
C ALA A 55 10.47 -13.89 -2.14
N ILE A 56 11.17 -13.25 -1.20
CA ILE A 56 10.73 -11.96 -0.64
C ILE A 56 10.82 -10.86 -1.70
N ALA A 57 11.93 -10.80 -2.45
CA ALA A 57 12.13 -9.83 -3.51
C ALA A 57 11.05 -9.96 -4.59
N ASP A 58 10.73 -11.18 -5.02
CA ASP A 58 9.69 -11.46 -6.00
C ASP A 58 8.32 -10.96 -5.55
N LEU A 59 7.97 -11.17 -4.27
CA LEU A 59 6.72 -10.68 -3.71
C LEU A 59 6.67 -9.14 -3.68
N VAL A 60 7.79 -8.49 -3.32
CA VAL A 60 7.89 -7.02 -3.31
C VAL A 60 7.79 -6.45 -4.72
N LEU A 61 8.49 -7.05 -5.70
CA LEU A 61 8.43 -6.66 -7.11
C LEU A 61 7.02 -6.83 -7.68
N ALA A 62 6.35 -7.94 -7.36
CA ALA A 62 4.98 -8.18 -7.78
C ALA A 62 4.02 -7.11 -7.23
N SER A 63 4.17 -6.76 -5.95
CA SER A 63 3.32 -5.79 -5.24
C SER A 63 3.58 -4.32 -5.61
N SER A 64 4.71 -4.02 -6.25
CA SER A 64 5.12 -2.66 -6.66
C SER A 64 5.13 -2.45 -8.19
N CYS A 65 4.62 -3.41 -8.95
CA CYS A 65 4.61 -3.39 -10.42
C CYS A 65 3.64 -2.32 -10.97
N THR A 66 4.17 -1.22 -11.53
CA THR A 66 3.38 -0.12 -12.11
C THR A 66 3.79 0.20 -13.56
N PRO A 67 3.46 -0.64 -14.55
CA PRO A 67 3.66 -0.32 -15.95
C PRO A 67 2.93 0.98 -16.35
N PRO A 68 3.50 1.80 -17.25
CA PRO A 68 4.73 1.57 -18.02
C PRO A 68 6.02 1.98 -17.30
N PHE A 69 5.97 2.42 -16.04
CA PHE A 69 7.15 2.93 -15.31
C PHE A 69 8.06 1.81 -14.83
N THR A 70 7.50 0.63 -14.55
CA THR A 70 8.24 -0.62 -14.32
C THR A 70 7.97 -1.60 -15.46
N PRO A 71 8.88 -2.57 -15.71
CA PRO A 71 8.57 -3.70 -16.58
C PRO A 71 7.32 -4.45 -16.12
N ILE A 72 6.62 -5.08 -17.08
CA ILE A 72 5.52 -5.98 -16.74
C ILE A 72 6.09 -7.16 -15.97
N TYR A 73 5.61 -7.35 -14.75
CA TYR A 73 6.06 -8.42 -13.87
C TYR A 73 5.12 -9.62 -13.92
N ARG A 74 5.70 -10.83 -13.82
CA ARG A 74 4.96 -12.09 -13.65
C ARG A 74 5.29 -12.69 -12.30
N PHE A 75 4.26 -12.92 -11.51
CA PHE A 75 4.36 -13.65 -10.26
C PHE A 75 3.81 -15.05 -10.48
N GLY A 76 4.70 -16.05 -10.53
CA GLY A 76 4.39 -17.38 -11.04
C GLY A 76 3.91 -17.32 -12.51
N SER A 77 2.73 -17.87 -12.79
CA SER A 77 2.13 -17.85 -14.14
C SER A 77 1.27 -16.61 -14.42
N ARG A 78 1.05 -15.75 -13.43
CA ARG A 78 0.12 -14.62 -13.49
C ARG A 78 0.84 -13.30 -13.72
N LEU A 79 0.17 -12.37 -14.39
CA LEU A 79 0.63 -10.99 -14.49
C LEU A 79 0.24 -10.25 -13.21
N SER A 80 1.16 -9.45 -12.68
CA SER A 80 0.92 -8.65 -11.48
C SER A 80 0.88 -7.16 -11.78
N LEU A 81 0.15 -6.44 -10.93
CA LEU A 81 0.15 -4.98 -10.83
C LEU A 81 0.24 -4.61 -9.35
N ASP A 82 0.61 -3.35 -9.12
CA ASP A 82 0.71 -2.74 -7.81
C ASP A 82 -0.58 -2.92 -6.99
N GLY A 83 -0.43 -3.35 -5.75
CA GLY A 83 -1.56 -3.65 -4.87
C GLY A 83 -2.45 -2.42 -4.61
N GLY A 84 -1.87 -1.22 -4.65
CA GLY A 84 -2.57 0.05 -4.49
C GLY A 84 -3.61 0.34 -5.57
N LEU A 85 -3.59 -0.42 -6.67
CA LEU A 85 -4.66 -0.44 -7.68
C LEU A 85 -5.98 -0.95 -7.10
N VAL A 86 -5.93 -1.96 -6.23
CA VAL A 86 -7.09 -2.61 -5.64
C VAL A 86 -7.38 -2.09 -4.24
N ASP A 87 -6.33 -1.83 -3.45
CA ASP A 87 -6.44 -1.23 -2.13
C ASP A 87 -5.08 -0.70 -1.64
N ASN A 88 -5.03 0.55 -1.14
CA ASN A 88 -3.80 1.10 -0.54
C ASN A 88 -3.66 0.76 0.95
N VAL A 89 -4.77 0.38 1.61
CA VAL A 89 -4.82 0.03 3.03
C VAL A 89 -5.68 -1.22 3.17
N PRO A 90 -5.17 -2.40 2.77
CA PRO A 90 -5.93 -3.66 2.77
C PRO A 90 -6.11 -4.20 4.19
N ILE A 91 -6.84 -3.48 5.03
CA ILE A 91 -7.03 -3.80 6.45
C ILE A 91 -7.75 -5.14 6.65
N PHE A 92 -8.58 -5.52 5.68
CA PHE A 92 -9.24 -6.82 5.61
C PHE A 92 -8.27 -8.00 5.43
N ALA A 93 -7.02 -7.74 5.04
CA ALA A 93 -5.98 -8.77 4.90
C ALA A 93 -5.22 -9.02 6.21
N VAL A 94 -5.47 -8.21 7.25
CA VAL A 94 -4.96 -8.47 8.60
C VAL A 94 -5.69 -9.69 9.17
N PRO A 95 -4.99 -10.65 9.79
CA PRO A 95 -5.64 -11.82 10.38
C PRO A 95 -6.71 -11.44 11.41
N GLU A 96 -7.84 -12.17 11.44
CA GLU A 96 -8.96 -11.87 12.35
C GLU A 96 -8.60 -11.91 13.83
N HIS A 97 -7.59 -12.71 14.21
CA HIS A 97 -7.09 -12.78 15.59
C HIS A 97 -6.28 -11.54 16.01
N CYS A 98 -5.93 -10.65 15.08
CA CYS A 98 -5.31 -9.38 15.41
C CYS A 98 -6.39 -8.39 15.84
N GLU A 99 -6.50 -8.21 17.16
CA GLU A 99 -7.47 -7.31 17.79
C GLU A 99 -7.14 -5.83 17.58
N ARG A 100 -5.87 -5.52 17.29
CA ARG A 100 -5.34 -4.17 17.18
C ARG A 100 -4.39 -4.04 16.00
N THR A 101 -4.60 -3.01 15.17
CA THR A 101 -3.77 -2.73 13.99
C THR A 101 -3.31 -1.27 13.98
N LEU A 102 -1.99 -1.06 13.78
CA LEU A 102 -1.43 0.25 13.49
C LEU A 102 -1.28 0.42 11.97
N VAL A 103 -1.98 1.40 11.41
CA VAL A 103 -1.95 1.75 9.99
C VAL A 103 -1.06 2.97 9.78
N LEU A 104 0.01 2.81 9.02
CA LEU A 104 0.94 3.89 8.68
C LEU A 104 0.68 4.40 7.26
N LEU A 105 0.29 5.66 7.12
CA LEU A 105 0.01 6.28 5.84
C LEU A 105 1.15 7.22 5.44
N THR A 106 1.49 7.18 4.15
CA THR A 106 2.43 8.12 3.53
C THR A 106 1.74 9.34 2.92
N ARG A 107 0.42 9.45 3.08
CA ARG A 107 -0.42 10.53 2.57
C ARG A 107 -1.39 10.99 3.65
N ARG A 108 -1.70 12.28 3.63
CA ARG A 108 -2.75 12.85 4.46
C ARG A 108 -4.11 12.66 3.79
N TYR A 109 -5.02 12.00 4.50
CA TYR A 109 -6.43 11.89 4.14
C TYR A 109 -7.30 12.63 5.17
N PRO A 110 -8.45 13.18 4.74
CA PRO A 110 -9.47 13.67 5.66
C PRO A 110 -10.00 12.56 6.58
N PRO A 111 -10.33 12.84 7.85
CA PRO A 111 -10.78 11.84 8.82
C PRO A 111 -11.98 11.00 8.36
N GLU A 112 -12.90 11.59 7.60
CA GLU A 112 -14.09 10.92 7.06
C GLU A 112 -13.75 9.85 6.02
N LYS A 113 -12.57 9.91 5.39
CA LYS A 113 -12.10 8.93 4.41
C LYS A 113 -11.27 7.81 5.02
N LEU A 114 -10.84 7.95 6.27
CA LEU A 114 -10.03 6.93 6.95
C LEU A 114 -10.85 5.72 7.40
N HIS A 115 -12.15 5.90 7.62
CA HIS A 115 -13.05 4.87 8.12
C HIS A 115 -13.95 4.27 7.04
N SER A 116 -13.90 4.77 5.81
CA SER A 116 -14.77 4.33 4.72
C SER A 116 -14.27 3.01 4.11
N GLY A 117 -14.73 1.86 4.61
CA GLY A 117 -14.52 0.56 3.96
C GLY A 117 -13.84 -0.54 4.78
N SER A 118 -13.50 -0.28 6.05
CA SER A 118 -12.98 -1.32 6.95
C SER A 118 -14.11 -2.25 7.40
N GLN A 119 -14.00 -3.54 7.05
CA GLN A 119 -14.82 -4.62 7.62
C GLN A 119 -14.10 -5.36 8.76
N HIS A 120 -12.90 -4.94 9.14
CA HIS A 120 -12.11 -5.61 10.18
C HIS A 120 -12.57 -5.14 11.56
N ALA A 121 -13.03 -6.08 12.38
CA ALA A 121 -13.67 -5.79 13.68
C ALA A 121 -12.73 -5.25 14.77
N GLY A 122 -11.41 -5.43 14.60
CA GLY A 122 -10.40 -4.94 15.55
C GLY A 122 -10.29 -3.41 15.60
N GLU A 123 -9.61 -2.92 16.64
CA GLU A 123 -9.27 -1.50 16.78
C GLU A 123 -8.16 -1.11 15.79
N HIS A 124 -8.29 0.06 15.18
CA HIS A 124 -7.32 0.58 14.21
C HIS A 124 -6.82 1.96 14.62
N VAL A 125 -5.50 2.08 14.79
CA VAL A 125 -4.84 3.38 14.98
C VAL A 125 -4.23 3.80 13.66
N VAL A 126 -4.59 4.97 13.16
CA VAL A 126 -4.04 5.51 11.90
C VAL A 126 -3.04 6.62 12.20
N ALA A 127 -1.80 6.46 11.75
CA ALA A 127 -0.79 7.51 11.76
C ALA A 127 -0.54 7.99 10.33
N GLN A 128 -0.70 9.30 10.10
CA GLN A 128 -0.49 9.95 8.81
C GLN A 128 0.31 11.25 8.99
N PRO A 129 0.99 11.76 7.95
CA PRO A 129 1.69 13.03 8.02
C PRO A 129 0.71 14.19 8.25
N SER A 130 1.20 15.24 8.93
CA SER A 130 0.44 16.46 9.22
C SER A 130 0.17 17.32 7.98
N GLU A 131 0.97 17.16 6.93
CA GLU A 131 0.87 17.89 5.67
C GLU A 131 1.18 16.97 4.48
N PRO A 132 0.85 17.38 3.23
CA PRO A 132 1.22 16.61 2.05
C PRO A 132 2.74 16.41 1.93
N ILE A 133 3.16 15.19 1.57
CA ILE A 133 4.58 14.91 1.36
C ILE A 133 5.13 15.70 0.14
N PRO A 134 6.34 16.26 0.23
CA PRO A 134 6.90 17.09 -0.83
C PRO A 134 7.45 16.27 -2.01
N VAL A 135 7.85 15.01 -1.78
CA VAL A 135 8.25 14.10 -2.86
C VAL A 135 7.02 13.46 -3.52
N VAL A 136 7.03 13.39 -4.85
CA VAL A 136 5.99 12.69 -5.62
C VAL A 136 6.52 11.36 -6.14
N LYS A 137 5.62 10.46 -6.57
CA LYS A 137 6.02 9.14 -7.11
C LYS A 137 7.08 9.34 -8.22
N TRP A 138 8.17 8.57 -8.13
CA TRP A 138 9.29 8.57 -9.07
C TRP A 138 10.17 9.83 -9.10
N ASP A 139 9.98 10.79 -8.17
CA ASP A 139 10.89 11.93 -8.02
C ASP A 139 12.05 11.60 -7.08
N TYR A 140 13.10 10.96 -7.63
CA TYR A 140 14.33 10.64 -6.90
C TYR A 140 15.44 11.67 -7.12
N THR A 141 15.14 12.77 -7.81
CA THR A 141 16.15 13.71 -8.31
C THR A 141 16.45 14.85 -7.36
N SER A 142 15.63 15.03 -6.31
CA SER A 142 15.76 16.11 -5.35
C SER A 142 16.11 15.59 -3.94
N PRO A 143 17.40 15.65 -3.56
CA PRO A 143 17.84 15.33 -2.20
C PRO A 143 17.10 16.14 -1.13
N ASP A 144 16.78 17.41 -1.42
CA ASP A 144 16.06 18.28 -0.48
C ASP A 144 14.62 17.80 -0.23
N LYS A 145 13.88 17.43 -1.27
CA LYS A 145 12.54 16.86 -1.11
C LYS A 145 12.57 15.53 -0.35
N LEU A 146 13.60 14.70 -0.58
CA LEU A 146 13.77 13.44 0.16
C LEU A 146 14.01 13.71 1.65
N ARG A 147 14.93 14.62 1.99
CA ARG A 147 15.18 15.03 3.39
C ARG A 147 13.95 15.65 4.03
N ALA A 148 13.23 16.53 3.33
CA ALA A 148 12.00 17.13 3.84
C ALA A 148 10.90 16.07 4.09
N THR A 149 10.78 15.08 3.21
CA THR A 149 9.85 13.95 3.38
C THR A 149 10.20 13.10 4.61
N GLU A 150 11.49 12.82 4.80
CA GLU A 150 11.98 12.10 5.99
C GLU A 150 11.68 12.88 7.27
N ALA A 151 12.01 14.18 7.31
CA ALA A 151 11.76 15.05 8.45
C ALA A 151 10.28 15.12 8.81
N LEU A 152 9.40 15.23 7.81
CA LEU A 152 7.96 15.19 7.99
C LEU A 152 7.48 13.85 8.58
N GLY A 153 8.03 12.73 8.11
CA GLY A 153 7.74 11.40 8.68
C GLY A 153 8.14 11.29 10.16
N ARG A 154 9.32 11.82 10.53
CA ARG A 154 9.77 11.87 11.93
C ARG A 154 8.86 12.75 12.80
N ALA A 155 8.48 13.92 12.31
CA ALA A 155 7.57 14.82 13.01
C ALA A 155 6.18 14.17 13.21
N ALA A 156 5.66 13.49 12.18
CA ALA A 156 4.41 12.74 12.28
C ALA A 156 4.50 11.62 13.33
N GLY A 157 5.62 10.88 13.37
CA GLY A 157 5.87 9.87 14.41
C GLY A 157 5.83 10.46 15.82
N GLN A 158 6.41 11.65 16.03
CA GLN A 158 6.36 12.33 17.33
C GLN A 158 4.94 12.83 17.67
N GLN A 159 4.21 13.36 16.69
CA GLN A 159 2.83 13.81 16.89
C GLN A 159 1.92 12.66 17.32
N HIS A 160 2.09 11.47 16.73
CA HIS A 160 1.27 10.28 17.04
C HIS A 160 1.81 9.46 18.22
N ARG A 161 2.95 9.85 18.81
CA ARG A 161 3.69 9.07 19.81
C ARG A 161 2.81 8.61 20.96
N ALA A 162 2.07 9.51 21.62
CA ALA A 162 1.23 9.16 22.76
C ALA A 162 0.10 8.18 22.40
N THR A 163 -0.41 8.24 21.17
CA THR A 163 -1.42 7.27 20.68
C THR A 163 -0.77 5.92 20.37
N ILE A 164 0.40 5.92 19.75
CA ILE A 164 1.16 4.69 19.45
C ILE A 164 1.64 4.01 20.75
N GLU A 165 2.11 4.77 21.74
CA GLU A 165 2.53 4.23 23.04
C GLU A 165 1.36 3.55 23.76
N ARG A 166 0.17 4.18 23.77
CA ARG A 166 -1.05 3.54 24.30
C ARG A 166 -1.42 2.28 23.53
N PHE A 167 -1.32 2.31 22.19
CA PHE A 167 -1.56 1.15 21.34
C PHE A 167 -0.63 -0.03 21.69
N LEU A 168 0.63 0.24 22.01
CA LEU A 168 1.63 -0.79 22.35
C LEU A 168 1.52 -1.33 23.79
N GLN A 169 0.87 -0.59 24.69
CA GLN A 169 0.77 -0.94 26.12
C GLN A 169 -0.48 -1.73 26.49
N ALA A 170 -1.54 -1.65 25.70
CA ALA A 170 -2.71 -2.51 25.84
C ALA A 170 -2.37 -3.97 25.46
#